data_AF-C5P2V5-F1
#
_entry.id   AF-C5P2V5-F1
#
_cell.length_a   1.000
_cell.length_b   1.000
_cell.length_c   1.000
_cell.angle_alpha   90.00
_cell.angle_beta   90.00
_cell.angle_gamma   90.00
#
_symmetry.space_group_name_H-M   'P 1'
#
loop_
_entity.id
_entity.type
_entity.pdbx_description
1 polymer ?
#
loop_
_entity_poly.entity_id
_entity_poly.type
_entity_poly.pdbx_seq_one_letter_code
_entity_poly.pdbx_strand_id
1 'polypeptide(L)'
;MSIKGNTETHHGLEHQQPKRRKLAHLSETTPQDDELPFVPLLDGKESSSLVKRRHDAFTDFWSVQSQRIQEILSELDSKAVKDLADFIKQAGPESYENRIPCGMITLGSNISSISGLLDRLRKRMQADCIAQVAVIEAGDAGSLKNVLKILIRNILSDNSVEETDINSASGHLGPKHLPYDLELLHGYVQRNTGQKIVVAFKDSEAFDHGVLSDLISLLW
;
A
#
# COMPACT_ATOMS: atom_id res chain seq x y z
N MET A 1 47.66 -2.89 -59.14
CA MET A 1 48.24 -4.11 -59.76
C MET A 1 49.25 -4.65 -58.76
N SER A 2 48.84 -5.62 -57.95
CA SER A 2 49.15 -7.06 -58.13
C SER A 2 50.53 -7.42 -57.57
N ILE A 3 50.75 -8.49 -56.81
CA ILE A 3 49.90 -9.58 -56.30
C ILE A 3 50.77 -10.32 -55.24
N LYS A 4 50.11 -10.76 -54.16
CA LYS A 4 50.36 -11.92 -53.27
C LYS A 4 51.70 -12.07 -52.54
N GLY A 5 51.55 -12.05 -51.22
CA GLY A 5 52.51 -12.57 -50.25
C GLY A 5 52.44 -14.07 -50.03
N ASN A 6 53.47 -14.50 -49.31
CA ASN A 6 53.93 -15.82 -48.88
C ASN A 6 52.88 -16.92 -48.63
N THR A 7 53.24 -18.08 -49.16
CA THR A 7 52.88 -19.44 -48.76
C THR A 7 53.55 -19.84 -47.43
N GLU A 8 52.71 -20.30 -46.51
CA GLU A 8 52.78 -21.56 -45.75
C GLU A 8 54.10 -21.97 -45.08
N THR A 9 54.07 -22.04 -43.74
CA THR A 9 54.12 -23.31 -42.97
C THR A 9 53.82 -23.00 -41.51
N HIS A 10 52.83 -23.66 -40.90
CA HIS A 10 52.93 -24.17 -39.52
C HIS A 10 51.68 -24.97 -39.11
N HIS A 11 51.95 -26.24 -38.82
CA HIS A 11 51.35 -27.10 -37.79
C HIS A 11 49.83 -27.14 -37.58
N GLY A 12 49.27 -28.33 -37.83
CA GLY A 12 47.93 -28.70 -37.44
C GLY A 12 47.72 -28.75 -35.92
N LEU A 13 46.55 -28.25 -35.52
CA LEU A 13 45.85 -28.57 -34.28
C LEU A 13 44.36 -28.53 -34.62
N GLU A 14 43.79 -29.70 -34.97
CA GLU A 14 42.34 -29.88 -35.04
C GLU A 14 41.72 -29.61 -33.67
N HIS A 15 41.01 -28.49 -33.53
CA HIS A 15 40.09 -28.28 -32.42
C HIS A 15 38.76 -29.00 -32.75
N GLN A 16 38.64 -30.25 -32.32
CA GLN A 16 37.34 -30.92 -32.28
C GLN A 16 36.44 -30.22 -31.26
N GLN A 17 35.33 -29.65 -31.75
CA GLN A 17 34.27 -29.13 -30.89
C GLN A 17 33.67 -30.28 -30.06
N PRO A 18 33.49 -30.14 -28.73
CA PRO A 18 32.87 -31.17 -27.93
C PRO A 18 31.39 -31.29 -28.31
N LYS A 19 31.01 -32.48 -28.80
CA LYS A 19 29.65 -32.85 -29.16
C LYS A 19 28.70 -32.55 -27.99
N ARG A 20 27.73 -31.67 -28.22
CA ARG A 20 26.59 -31.40 -27.32
C ARG A 20 25.98 -32.73 -26.87
N ARG A 21 25.99 -32.97 -25.56
CA ARG A 21 25.30 -34.08 -24.91
C ARG A 21 23.80 -33.88 -25.13
N LYS A 22 23.14 -34.83 -25.79
CA LYS A 22 21.68 -34.90 -25.91
C LYS A 22 21.13 -35.05 -24.49
N LEU A 23 20.50 -34.01 -23.94
CA LEU A 23 19.72 -34.11 -22.72
C LEU A 23 18.55 -35.06 -23.02
N ALA A 24 18.57 -36.21 -22.36
CA ALA A 24 17.45 -37.13 -22.37
C ALA A 24 16.24 -36.41 -21.79
N HIS A 25 15.14 -36.48 -22.53
CA HIS A 25 13.81 -36.00 -22.20
C HIS A 25 13.34 -36.68 -20.90
N LEU A 26 13.59 -36.04 -19.76
CA LEU A 26 12.93 -36.37 -18.51
C LEU A 26 11.49 -35.83 -18.62
N SER A 27 10.60 -36.78 -18.81
CA SER A 27 9.14 -36.72 -18.73
C SER A 27 8.60 -35.44 -18.07
N GLU A 28 7.91 -34.66 -18.88
CA GLU A 28 6.93 -33.66 -18.46
C GLU A 28 5.91 -34.34 -17.54
N THR A 29 5.99 -34.07 -16.25
CA THR A 29 4.87 -34.25 -15.33
C THR A 29 4.15 -32.93 -15.17
N THR A 30 2.89 -32.96 -15.57
CA THR A 30 1.83 -31.95 -15.57
C THR A 30 1.80 -31.07 -14.30
N PRO A 31 1.45 -29.77 -14.42
CA PRO A 31 1.54 -28.81 -13.32
C PRO A 31 0.35 -28.91 -12.36
N GLN A 32 0.61 -29.35 -11.13
CA GLN A 32 -0.20 -29.10 -9.95
C GLN A 32 0.60 -29.54 -8.72
N ASP A 33 1.57 -28.73 -8.31
CA ASP A 33 2.14 -28.83 -6.97
C ASP A 33 2.06 -27.42 -6.39
N ASP A 34 1.42 -27.28 -5.24
CA ASP A 34 1.47 -26.09 -4.42
C ASP A 34 2.95 -25.81 -4.11
N GLU A 35 3.57 -24.95 -4.90
CA GLU A 35 5.01 -24.71 -4.86
C GLU A 35 5.35 -24.02 -3.53
N LEU A 36 5.73 -24.83 -2.55
CA LEU A 36 6.13 -24.34 -1.24
C LEU A 36 7.36 -23.43 -1.43
N PRO A 37 7.41 -22.26 -0.76
CA PRO A 37 8.48 -21.28 -0.96
C PRO A 37 9.86 -21.77 -0.48
N PHE A 38 9.92 -22.93 0.19
CA PHE A 38 11.14 -23.52 0.71
C PHE A 38 11.70 -24.56 -0.26
N VAL A 39 12.96 -24.38 -0.66
CA VAL A 39 13.68 -25.39 -1.46
C VAL A 39 14.04 -26.62 -0.61
N PRO A 40 14.02 -27.84 -1.17
CA PRO A 40 14.47 -29.04 -0.47
C PRO A 40 15.96 -29.00 -0.13
N LEU A 41 16.30 -29.37 1.11
CA LEU A 41 17.68 -29.43 1.60
C LEU A 41 18.36 -30.76 1.23
N LEU A 42 19.64 -30.91 1.64
CA LEU A 42 20.45 -32.12 1.44
C LEU A 42 20.60 -32.52 -0.03
N ASP A 43 20.92 -31.56 -0.90
CA ASP A 43 21.00 -31.74 -2.36
C ASP A 43 19.71 -32.33 -2.97
N GLY A 44 18.55 -31.89 -2.49
CA GLY A 44 17.26 -32.37 -2.98
C GLY A 44 16.79 -33.70 -2.37
N LYS A 45 17.50 -34.23 -1.36
CA LYS A 45 17.13 -35.49 -0.70
C LYS A 45 16.12 -35.32 0.44
N GLU A 46 15.84 -34.10 0.87
CA GLU A 46 14.75 -33.81 1.80
C GLU A 46 13.39 -34.12 1.13
N SER A 47 12.55 -34.92 1.79
CA SER A 47 11.21 -35.22 1.25
C SER A 47 10.30 -33.99 1.32
N SER A 48 9.34 -33.90 0.40
CA SER A 48 8.36 -32.79 0.35
C SER A 48 7.59 -32.61 1.67
N SER A 49 7.29 -33.70 2.38
CA SER A 49 6.67 -33.67 3.71
C SER A 49 7.54 -32.97 4.77
N LEU A 50 8.87 -33.09 4.69
CA LEU A 50 9.81 -32.43 5.60
C LEU A 50 9.99 -30.96 5.24
N VAL A 51 10.04 -30.64 3.94
CA VAL A 51 10.03 -29.25 3.45
C VAL A 51 8.80 -28.51 3.95
N LYS A 52 7.61 -29.11 3.79
CA LYS A 52 6.35 -28.57 4.30
C LYS A 52 6.40 -28.37 5.81
N ARG A 53 6.82 -29.39 6.56
CA ARG A 53 6.92 -29.29 8.03
C ARG A 53 7.87 -28.20 8.49
N ARG A 54 8.98 -27.97 7.78
CA ARG A 54 9.92 -26.88 8.08
C ARG A 54 9.32 -25.52 7.78
N HIS A 55 8.58 -25.40 6.66
CA HIS A 55 7.85 -24.19 6.32
C HIS A 55 6.75 -23.86 7.34
N ASP A 56 5.95 -24.86 7.73
CA ASP A 56 4.88 -24.70 8.71
C ASP A 56 5.47 -24.29 10.06
N ALA A 57 6.52 -24.99 10.53
CA ALA A 57 7.22 -24.61 11.75
C ALA A 57 7.77 -23.18 11.67
N PHE A 58 8.41 -22.80 10.57
CA PHE A 58 8.88 -21.42 10.37
C PHE A 58 7.73 -20.42 10.47
N THR A 59 6.62 -20.68 9.78
CA THR A 59 5.45 -19.80 9.74
C THR A 59 4.85 -19.64 11.13
N ASP A 60 4.71 -20.74 11.87
CA ASP A 60 4.21 -20.75 13.24
C ASP A 60 5.11 -19.91 14.16
N PHE A 61 6.43 -20.17 14.15
CA PHE A 61 7.36 -19.40 14.98
C PHE A 61 7.43 -17.92 14.58
N TRP A 62 7.45 -17.63 13.28
CA TRP A 62 7.50 -16.28 12.76
C TRP A 62 6.24 -15.49 13.11
N SER A 63 5.06 -16.12 13.03
CA SER A 63 3.79 -15.48 13.37
C SER A 63 3.79 -14.99 14.83
N VAL A 64 4.27 -15.81 15.77
CA VAL A 64 4.36 -15.46 17.19
C VAL A 64 5.34 -14.31 17.42
N GLN A 65 6.53 -14.34 16.81
CA GLN A 65 7.51 -13.26 16.98
C GLN A 65 7.03 -11.96 16.33
N SER A 66 6.50 -12.03 15.12
CA SER A 66 5.95 -10.88 14.40
C SER A 66 4.81 -10.24 15.18
N GLN A 67 3.89 -11.05 15.73
CA GLN A 67 2.80 -10.55 16.57
C GLN A 67 3.35 -9.79 17.78
N ARG A 68 4.32 -10.36 18.51
CA ARG A 68 4.94 -9.71 19.67
C ARG A 68 5.61 -8.38 19.32
N ILE A 69 6.28 -8.30 18.16
CA ILE A 69 6.87 -7.05 17.67
C ILE A 69 5.76 -6.02 17.41
N GLN A 70 4.67 -6.42 16.74
CA GLN A 70 3.55 -5.51 16.46
C GLN A 70 2.84 -5.03 17.74
N GLU A 71 2.71 -5.89 18.75
CA GLU A 71 2.15 -5.51 20.06
C GLU A 71 3.00 -4.44 20.75
N ILE A 72 4.33 -4.63 20.79
CA ILE A 72 5.24 -3.64 21.38
C ILE A 72 5.17 -2.31 20.62
N LEU A 73 5.20 -2.34 19.29
CA LEU A 73 5.07 -1.12 18.47
C LEU A 73 3.72 -0.43 18.69
N SER A 74 2.64 -1.20 18.84
CA SER A 74 1.32 -0.66 19.12
C SER A 74 1.22 -0.04 20.51
N GLU A 75 1.89 -0.61 21.51
CA GLU A 75 1.95 -0.05 22.86
C GLU A 75 2.71 1.29 22.87
N LEU A 76 3.84 1.36 22.18
CA LEU A 76 4.64 2.59 22.07
C LEU A 76 3.85 3.73 21.42
N ASP A 77 3.13 3.43 20.34
CA ASP A 77 2.34 4.45 19.62
C ASP A 77 0.98 4.73 20.26
N SER A 78 0.56 3.94 21.25
CA SER A 78 -0.77 4.03 21.85
C SER A 78 -1.09 5.42 22.40
N LYS A 79 -0.10 6.09 22.98
CA LYS A 79 -0.22 7.45 23.49
C LYS A 79 -0.45 8.44 22.34
N ALA A 80 0.35 8.38 21.28
CA ALA A 80 0.22 9.28 20.14
C ALA A 80 -1.13 9.10 19.42
N VAL A 81 -1.56 7.85 19.21
CA VAL A 81 -2.89 7.55 18.65
C VAL A 81 -4.00 8.09 19.55
N LYS A 82 -3.86 7.96 20.87
CA LYS A 82 -4.83 8.50 21.83
C LYS A 82 -4.90 10.02 21.78
N ASP A 83 -3.75 10.70 21.82
CA ASP A 83 -3.69 12.16 21.78
C ASP A 83 -4.31 12.71 20.47
N LEU A 84 -4.03 12.07 19.33
CA LEU A 84 -4.65 12.40 18.04
C LEU A 84 -6.16 12.14 18.03
N ALA A 85 -6.59 11.00 18.58
CA ALA A 85 -8.01 10.67 18.71
C ALA A 85 -8.75 11.70 19.57
N ASP A 86 -8.15 12.13 20.68
CA ASP A 86 -8.72 13.12 21.59
C ASP A 86 -8.76 14.51 20.93
N PHE A 87 -7.73 14.89 20.17
CA PHE A 87 -7.74 16.09 19.32
C PHE A 87 -8.88 16.04 18.31
N ILE A 88 -9.02 14.96 17.54
CA ILE A 88 -10.09 14.80 16.54
C ILE A 88 -11.46 14.88 17.20
N LYS A 89 -11.65 14.26 18.38
CA LYS A 89 -12.91 14.32 19.15
C LYS A 89 -13.27 15.76 19.54
N GLN A 90 -12.29 16.51 20.05
CA GLN A 90 -12.49 17.87 20.55
C GLN A 90 -12.56 18.92 19.43
N ALA A 91 -11.97 18.66 18.27
CA ALA A 91 -11.94 19.59 17.15
C ALA A 91 -13.34 19.87 16.60
N GLY A 92 -13.82 21.11 16.73
CA GLY A 92 -15.09 21.56 16.17
C GLY A 92 -14.98 22.96 15.59
N PRO A 93 -15.94 23.39 14.75
CA PRO A 93 -15.92 24.71 14.11
C PRO A 93 -15.82 25.84 15.13
N GLU A 94 -16.57 25.73 16.24
CA GLU A 94 -16.58 26.76 17.28
C GLU A 94 -15.27 26.84 18.07
N SER A 95 -14.54 25.73 18.18
CA SER A 95 -13.25 25.70 18.89
C SER A 95 -12.13 26.38 18.10
N TYR A 96 -12.31 26.63 16.79
CA TYR A 96 -11.28 27.14 15.89
C TYR A 96 -11.75 28.33 15.03
N GLU A 97 -12.72 29.13 15.51
CA GLU A 97 -13.22 30.32 14.79
C GLU A 97 -13.73 30.00 13.37
N ASN A 98 -14.42 28.87 13.20
CA ASN A 98 -14.84 28.33 11.90
C ASN A 98 -13.69 28.05 10.91
N ARG A 99 -12.45 27.89 11.42
CA ARG A 99 -11.32 27.40 10.63
C ARG A 99 -11.26 25.88 10.61
N ILE A 100 -10.67 25.33 9.55
CA ILE A 100 -10.32 23.91 9.48
C ILE A 100 -9.30 23.61 10.60
N PRO A 101 -9.63 22.76 11.59
CA PRO A 101 -8.68 22.36 12.62
C PRO A 101 -7.53 21.59 11.98
N CYS A 102 -6.31 22.04 12.23
CA CYS A 102 -5.11 21.43 11.65
C CYS A 102 -4.14 21.03 12.78
N GLY A 103 -3.61 19.82 12.68
CA GLY A 103 -2.57 19.31 13.57
C GLY A 103 -1.34 18.93 12.76
N MET A 104 -0.16 19.25 13.29
CA MET A 104 1.12 18.85 12.69
C MET A 104 1.73 17.74 13.53
N ILE A 105 2.10 16.63 12.87
CA ILE A 105 2.77 15.50 13.52
C ILE A 105 4.25 15.62 13.21
N THR A 106 5.07 15.86 14.24
CA THR A 106 6.52 15.85 14.11
C THR A 106 7.04 14.44 14.35
N LEU A 107 7.58 13.83 13.29
CA LEU A 107 8.17 12.50 13.37
C LEU A 107 9.69 12.59 13.47
N GLY A 108 10.27 11.59 14.14
CA GLY A 108 11.73 11.40 14.11
C GLY A 108 12.20 10.86 12.76
N SER A 109 13.45 10.38 12.71
CA SER A 109 14.08 9.86 11.49
C SER A 109 13.42 8.61 10.88
N ASN A 110 12.42 8.02 11.54
CA ASN A 110 11.71 6.84 11.05
C ASN A 110 10.38 7.24 10.38
N ILE A 111 10.45 7.64 9.12
CA ILE A 111 9.25 7.99 8.33
C ILE A 111 8.39 6.74 8.08
N SER A 112 8.98 5.54 8.02
CA SER A 112 8.25 4.30 7.76
C SER A 112 7.23 3.92 8.84
N SER A 113 7.36 4.44 10.07
CA SER A 113 6.38 4.19 11.14
C SER A 113 5.09 5.00 11.02
N ILE A 114 5.04 6.05 10.18
CA ILE A 114 3.83 6.89 10.03
C ILE A 114 2.64 6.10 9.49
N SER A 115 2.88 5.20 8.54
CA SER A 115 1.83 4.37 7.93
C SER A 115 1.11 3.56 8.99
N GLY A 116 1.88 2.87 9.85
CA GLY A 116 1.31 2.08 10.94
C GLY A 116 0.54 2.94 11.95
N LEU A 117 1.03 4.15 12.26
CA LEU A 117 0.36 5.08 13.16
C LEU A 117 -0.99 5.54 12.58
N LEU A 118 -1.01 5.98 11.33
CA LEU A 118 -2.22 6.44 10.65
C LEU A 118 -3.23 5.31 10.44
N ASP A 119 -2.78 4.10 10.12
CA ASP A 119 -3.65 2.92 10.02
C ASP A 119 -4.29 2.57 11.37
N ARG A 120 -3.53 2.63 12.47
CA ARG A 120 -4.07 2.45 13.82
C ARG A 120 -5.08 3.54 14.18
N LEU A 121 -4.78 4.79 13.85
CA LEU A 121 -5.69 5.92 14.07
C LEU A 121 -6.99 5.72 13.30
N ARG A 122 -6.90 5.39 12.00
CA ARG A 122 -8.06 5.09 11.14
C ARG A 122 -8.93 3.99 11.72
N LYS A 123 -8.34 2.84 12.07
CA LYS A 123 -9.05 1.70 12.69
C LYS A 123 -9.76 2.12 13.98
N ARG A 124 -9.11 2.93 14.82
CA ARG A 124 -9.70 3.43 16.06
C ARG A 124 -10.87 4.38 15.82
N MET A 125 -10.71 5.33 14.89
CA MET A 125 -11.77 6.30 14.56
C MET A 125 -13.01 5.64 13.94
N GLN A 126 -12.79 4.61 13.12
CA GLN A 126 -13.87 3.77 12.60
C GLN A 126 -14.55 2.94 13.68
N ALA A 127 -13.79 2.27 14.54
CA ALA A 127 -14.36 1.47 15.63
C ALA A 127 -15.21 2.32 16.60
N ASP A 128 -14.78 3.56 16.87
CA ASP A 128 -15.51 4.49 17.72
C ASP A 128 -16.64 5.22 16.96
N CYS A 129 -16.80 5.03 15.64
CA CYS A 129 -17.73 5.75 14.76
C CYS A 129 -17.61 7.29 14.83
N ILE A 130 -16.39 7.81 14.97
CA ILE A 130 -16.13 9.25 15.18
C ILE A 130 -15.73 9.95 13.89
N ALA A 131 -14.88 9.30 13.11
CA ALA A 131 -14.32 9.91 11.93
C ALA A 131 -13.88 8.86 10.90
N GLN A 132 -13.89 9.28 9.63
CA GLN A 132 -13.22 8.59 8.54
C GLN A 132 -11.91 9.29 8.23
N VAL A 133 -10.82 8.51 8.14
CA VAL A 133 -9.48 9.03 7.91
C VAL A 133 -9.03 8.69 6.49
N ALA A 134 -8.88 9.70 5.64
CA ALA A 134 -8.28 9.56 4.32
C ALA A 134 -6.80 9.91 4.39
N VAL A 135 -5.94 8.93 4.09
CA VAL A 135 -4.49 9.13 3.98
C VAL A 135 -4.14 9.43 2.52
N ILE A 136 -3.36 10.48 2.28
CA ILE A 136 -2.91 10.91 0.95
C ILE A 136 -1.38 10.96 0.98
N GLU A 137 -0.76 10.32 -0.01
CA GLU A 137 0.68 10.34 -0.24
C GLU A 137 1.02 11.31 -1.38
N ALA A 138 2.16 11.98 -1.28
CA ALA A 138 2.59 12.98 -2.27
C ALA A 138 2.77 12.36 -3.65
N GLY A 139 3.24 11.11 -3.70
CA GLY A 139 3.39 10.35 -4.95
C GLY A 139 2.09 10.21 -5.75
N ASP A 140 0.94 10.21 -5.07
CA ASP A 140 -0.36 10.11 -5.72
C ASP A 140 -1.01 11.49 -5.97
N ALA A 141 -0.41 12.56 -5.44
CA ALA A 141 -0.93 13.92 -5.42
C ALA A 141 -0.45 14.80 -6.59
N GLY A 142 -0.19 14.21 -7.77
CA GLY A 142 0.28 14.94 -8.94
C GLY A 142 -0.71 15.93 -9.55
N SER A 143 -1.98 15.94 -9.11
CA SER A 143 -2.98 16.95 -9.47
C SER A 143 -4.12 16.98 -8.47
N LEU A 144 -4.80 18.12 -8.33
CA LEU A 144 -6.00 18.26 -7.48
C LEU A 144 -7.06 17.20 -7.81
N LYS A 145 -7.28 16.93 -9.10
CA LYS A 145 -8.23 15.90 -9.56
C LYS A 145 -7.90 14.51 -9.01
N ASN A 146 -6.62 14.13 -9.01
CA ASN A 146 -6.21 12.83 -8.47
C ASN A 146 -6.39 12.79 -6.95
N VAL A 147 -6.02 13.86 -6.25
CA VAL A 147 -6.18 13.96 -4.80
C VAL A 147 -7.65 13.81 -4.40
N LEU A 148 -8.57 14.52 -5.08
CA LEU A 148 -10.00 14.42 -4.82
C LEU A 148 -10.55 13.01 -5.06
N LYS A 149 -10.13 12.35 -6.16
CA LYS A 149 -10.50 10.94 -6.41
C LYS A 149 -10.05 10.03 -5.28
N ILE A 150 -8.80 10.17 -4.83
CA ILE A 150 -8.22 9.33 -3.78
C ILE A 150 -8.92 9.58 -2.46
N LEU A 151 -9.16 10.85 -2.12
CA LEU A 151 -9.88 11.23 -0.90
C LEU A 151 -11.29 10.63 -0.89
N ILE A 152 -12.08 10.83 -1.95
CA ILE A 152 -13.44 10.29 -2.06
C ILE A 152 -13.41 8.76 -1.99
N ARG A 153 -12.49 8.12 -2.72
CA ARG A 153 -12.33 6.67 -2.68
C ARG A 153 -12.01 6.21 -1.27
N ASN A 154 -11.04 6.80 -0.59
CA ASN A 154 -10.61 6.37 0.74
C ASN A 154 -11.73 6.47 1.78
N ILE A 155 -12.57 7.52 1.70
CA ILE A 155 -13.72 7.69 2.61
C ILE A 155 -14.87 6.74 2.27
N LEU A 156 -15.16 6.52 0.97
CA LEU A 156 -16.34 5.76 0.55
C LEU A 156 -16.10 4.25 0.49
N SER A 157 -14.91 3.80 0.09
CA SER A 157 -14.55 2.37 0.00
C SER A 157 -14.57 1.68 1.36
N ASP A 158 -14.22 2.42 2.40
CA ASP A 158 -14.12 1.94 3.78
C ASP A 158 -15.46 1.63 4.43
N ASN A 159 -16.56 2.12 3.86
CA ASN A 159 -17.90 1.84 4.33
C ASN A 159 -18.53 0.62 3.61
N SER A 160 -17.70 -0.19 2.96
CA SER A 160 -18.06 -1.44 2.26
C SER A 160 -19.34 -1.35 1.45
N VAL A 161 -19.22 -0.84 0.22
CA VAL A 161 -19.94 -1.50 -0.87
C VAL A 161 -19.00 -1.56 -2.08
N GLU A 162 -19.02 -2.72 -2.73
CA GLU A 162 -18.31 -3.06 -3.96
C GLU A 162 -18.32 -1.90 -4.97
N GLU A 163 -17.34 -1.83 -5.88
CA GLU A 163 -17.21 -0.80 -6.94
C GLU A 163 -18.49 -0.56 -7.78
N THR A 164 -19.48 -1.44 -7.66
CA THR A 164 -20.84 -1.30 -8.17
C THR A 164 -21.65 -0.19 -7.48
N ASP A 165 -21.40 0.17 -6.23
CA ASP A 165 -22.25 1.06 -5.44
C ASP A 165 -21.81 2.53 -5.36
N ILE A 166 -20.61 2.85 -5.86
CA ILE A 166 -20.30 4.24 -6.25
C ILE A 166 -21.32 4.72 -7.30
N ASN A 167 -21.92 3.78 -8.06
CA ASN A 167 -23.02 4.07 -8.98
C ASN A 167 -24.42 4.00 -8.32
N SER A 168 -24.58 3.29 -7.20
CA SER A 168 -25.89 3.13 -6.52
C SER A 168 -26.16 4.15 -5.42
N ALA A 169 -25.13 4.82 -4.87
CA ALA A 169 -25.32 6.01 -4.03
C ALA A 169 -26.00 7.18 -4.80
N SER A 170 -26.02 7.11 -6.13
CA SER A 170 -26.78 7.98 -7.04
C SER A 170 -28.25 7.54 -7.21
N GLY A 171 -28.72 6.54 -6.47
CA GLY A 171 -30.04 5.91 -6.61
C GLY A 171 -31.23 6.80 -6.26
N HIS A 172 -31.02 8.00 -5.72
CA HIS A 172 -32.08 8.98 -5.52
C HIS A 172 -31.72 10.35 -6.11
N LEU A 173 -32.25 10.60 -7.32
CA LEU A 173 -32.58 11.92 -7.88
C LEU A 173 -31.40 12.85 -8.19
N GLY A 174 -30.56 12.51 -9.19
CA GLY A 174 -29.60 13.49 -9.71
C GLY A 174 -28.77 13.05 -10.93
N PRO A 175 -28.13 14.00 -11.65
CA PRO A 175 -27.13 13.72 -12.67
C PRO A 175 -25.97 12.90 -12.08
N LYS A 176 -25.38 12.00 -12.88
CA LYS A 176 -24.24 11.18 -12.46
C LYS A 176 -23.05 12.06 -12.05
N HIS A 177 -22.71 12.06 -10.77
CA HIS A 177 -21.57 12.79 -10.23
C HIS A 177 -20.25 12.22 -10.75
N LEU A 178 -19.27 13.11 -10.94
CA LEU A 178 -17.92 12.73 -11.30
C LEU A 178 -17.22 12.11 -10.07
N PRO A 179 -16.27 11.18 -10.25
CA PRO A 179 -15.61 10.50 -9.12
C PRO A 179 -14.67 11.40 -8.29
N TYR A 180 -14.59 12.68 -8.64
CA TYR A 180 -13.83 13.73 -7.94
C TYR A 180 -14.73 14.89 -7.50
N ASP A 181 -16.04 14.72 -7.59
CA ASP A 181 -17.02 15.72 -7.18
C ASP A 181 -17.24 15.66 -5.66
N LEU A 182 -17.06 16.80 -4.99
CA LEU A 182 -17.24 16.90 -3.54
C LEU A 182 -18.68 16.65 -3.09
N GLU A 183 -19.66 16.74 -3.99
CA GLU A 183 -21.06 16.43 -3.66
C GLU A 183 -21.20 14.99 -3.12
N LEU A 184 -20.32 14.08 -3.55
CA LEU A 184 -20.25 12.72 -3.01
C LEU A 184 -19.88 12.68 -1.52
N LEU A 185 -18.94 13.54 -1.09
CA LEU A 185 -18.59 13.68 0.33
C LEU A 185 -19.68 14.39 1.11
N HIS A 186 -20.29 15.41 0.53
CA HIS A 186 -21.40 16.11 1.15
C HIS A 186 -22.55 15.14 1.45
N GLY A 187 -22.94 14.32 0.47
CA GLY A 187 -23.93 13.25 0.68
C GLY A 187 -23.48 12.16 1.67
N TYR A 188 -22.18 11.91 1.82
CA TYR A 188 -21.66 11.03 2.87
C TYR A 188 -21.84 11.65 4.26
N VAL A 189 -21.46 12.93 4.44
CA VAL A 189 -21.57 13.65 5.72
C VAL A 189 -23.03 13.82 6.14
N GLN A 190 -23.93 14.07 5.20
CA GLN A 190 -25.37 14.14 5.47
C GLN A 190 -25.97 12.82 5.98
N ARG A 191 -25.46 11.68 5.50
CA ARG A 191 -25.91 10.34 5.96
C ARG A 191 -25.27 9.94 7.28
N ASN A 192 -24.06 10.42 7.55
CA ASN A 192 -23.27 10.09 8.74
C ASN A 192 -23.15 11.30 9.66
N THR A 193 -24.29 11.86 10.06
CA THR A 193 -24.33 13.07 10.90
C THR A 193 -23.57 12.82 12.21
N GLY A 194 -22.59 13.68 12.49
CA GLY A 194 -21.72 13.56 13.66
C GLY A 194 -20.36 12.90 13.40
N GLN A 195 -20.16 12.26 12.24
CA GLN A 195 -18.83 11.78 11.84
C GLN A 195 -18.01 12.89 11.17
N LYS A 196 -16.71 12.93 11.47
CA LYS A 196 -15.76 13.88 10.88
C LYS A 196 -15.01 13.24 9.71
N ILE A 197 -14.63 14.03 8.72
CA ILE A 197 -13.67 13.62 7.70
C ILE A 197 -12.31 14.17 8.12
N VAL A 198 -11.33 13.29 8.27
CA VAL A 198 -9.95 13.64 8.60
C VAL A 198 -9.09 13.36 7.38
N VAL A 199 -8.36 14.36 6.93
CA VAL A 199 -7.41 14.25 5.82
C VAL A 199 -6.00 14.25 6.39
N ALA A 200 -5.27 13.16 6.18
CA ALA A 200 -3.90 12.97 6.66
C ALA A 200 -2.93 12.99 5.47
N PHE A 201 -2.04 13.98 5.45
CA PHE A 201 -0.94 14.07 4.49
C PHE A 201 0.28 13.37 5.08
N LYS A 202 0.71 12.26 4.45
CA LYS A 202 1.75 11.39 5.00
C LYS A 202 3.15 12.02 4.94
N ASP A 203 3.47 12.58 3.79
CA ASP A 203 4.77 13.12 3.38
C ASP A 203 4.57 14.56 2.88
N SER A 204 3.99 15.40 3.75
CA SER A 204 3.58 16.78 3.45
C SER A 204 4.68 17.65 2.81
N GLU A 205 5.95 17.36 3.11
CA GLU A 205 7.13 18.02 2.56
C GLU A 205 7.39 17.72 1.08
N ALA A 206 6.88 16.59 0.59
CA ALA A 206 7.01 16.16 -0.80
C ALA A 206 5.80 16.57 -1.66
N PHE A 207 4.75 17.15 -1.08
CA PHE A 207 3.57 17.61 -1.82
C PHE A 207 3.86 18.83 -2.69
N ASP A 208 3.25 18.86 -3.87
CA ASP A 208 3.18 20.08 -4.67
C ASP A 208 2.36 21.14 -3.91
N HIS A 209 3.00 22.29 -3.65
CA HIS A 209 2.39 23.37 -2.89
C HIS A 209 1.13 23.94 -3.59
N GLY A 210 1.11 23.98 -4.93
CA GLY A 210 -0.05 24.46 -5.68
C GLY A 210 -1.26 23.56 -5.43
N VAL A 211 -1.07 22.25 -5.59
CA VAL A 211 -2.12 21.25 -5.33
C VAL A 211 -2.63 21.30 -3.89
N LEU A 212 -1.72 21.42 -2.91
CA LEU A 212 -2.11 21.51 -1.50
C LEU A 212 -2.90 22.80 -1.20
N SER A 213 -2.46 23.94 -1.72
CA SER A 213 -3.13 25.23 -1.55
C SER A 213 -4.53 25.23 -2.19
N ASP A 214 -4.66 24.67 -3.39
CA ASP A 214 -5.93 24.55 -4.09
C ASP A 214 -6.89 23.63 -3.34
N LEU A 215 -6.39 22.51 -2.82
CA LEU A 215 -7.19 21.58 -2.01
C LEU A 215 -7.70 22.23 -0.73
N ILE A 216 -6.83 22.90 0.03
CA ILE A 216 -7.22 23.58 1.27
C ILE A 216 -8.27 24.66 0.98
N SER A 217 -8.08 25.42 -0.11
CA SER A 217 -9.00 26.49 -0.51
C SER A 217 -10.37 25.96 -0.94
N LEU A 218 -10.44 24.74 -1.46
CA LEU A 218 -11.67 24.07 -1.88
C LEU A 218 -12.39 23.36 -0.72
N LEU A 219 -11.68 23.05 0.37
CA LEU A 219 -12.26 22.47 1.59
C LEU A 219 -12.70 23.52 2.62
N TRP A 220 -12.32 24.78 2.42
CA TRP A 220 -12.68 25.93 3.23
C TRP A 220 -14.03 26.53 2.76
#